data_AF-A0A2T6LBA4-F1
#
_entry.id   AF-A0A2T6LBA4-F1
#
_cell.length_a   1.000
_cell.length_b   1.000
_cell.length_c   1.000
_cell.angle_alpha   90.00
_cell.angle_beta   90.00
_cell.angle_gamma   90.00
#
_symmetry.space_group_name_H-M   'P 1'
#
loop_
_entity.id
_entity.type
_entity.pdbx_description
1 polymer ?
#
loop_
_entity_poly.entity_id
_entity_poly.type
_entity_poly.pdbx_seq_one_letter_code
_entity_poly.pdbx_strand_id
1 'polypeptide(L)'
;MRNPLRLPAARWQTVAVENMSTRFAQHWAQEISPTAFWRRTAELDRQVLRGLPHYAAAVDAVVGDYHVEVRDARTEIDARTRRVDPAVADLRSPRRTVGTVLGALGIGGAFAFFFSRADFDLVAVLPWSSAFLAAGTVGVLMALLPVRRSAPATRGLVQRSWLLAGFATAAAVAPLFFITFSELPGAARTSLGVNLVLAGVCCAASALVTVTWLRLGTEEHSAVERQVDDVSAQREAVAESALTRYRTSLEELHRDLAAEEREMLHGAYTAAGETLVTRGVVDTVDQVCSHVPGMLMLQAIAAATIRNRTVVLVPHLAPPQR
;
A
#
# COMPACT_ATOMS: atom_id res chain seq x y z
N MET A 1 -21.64 63.31 24.84
CA MET A 1 -22.07 62.01 24.30
C MET A 1 -21.29 61.74 23.01
N ARG A 2 -20.20 60.95 23.08
CA ARG A 2 -19.44 60.51 21.89
C ARG A 2 -19.51 58.99 21.85
N ASN A 3 -20.12 58.48 20.80
CA ASN A 3 -20.31 57.06 20.52
C ASN A 3 -19.01 56.51 19.91
N PRO A 4 -18.31 55.55 20.53
CA PRO A 4 -17.12 54.97 19.92
C PRO A 4 -17.54 54.01 18.80
N LEU A 5 -17.10 54.33 17.58
CA LEU A 5 -17.16 53.48 16.39
C LEU A 5 -16.46 52.14 16.68
N ARG A 6 -17.23 51.11 17.05
CA ARG A 6 -16.82 49.71 16.94
C ARG A 6 -16.84 49.33 15.46
N LEU A 7 -15.71 49.50 14.77
CA LEU A 7 -15.50 48.91 13.44
C LEU A 7 -15.35 47.38 13.56
N PRO A 8 -15.81 46.61 12.55
CA PRO A 8 -15.97 45.16 12.62
C PRO A 8 -14.63 44.46 12.36
N ALA A 9 -13.80 44.31 13.39
CA ALA A 9 -12.53 43.58 13.29
C ALA A 9 -12.72 42.10 12.83
N ALA A 10 -13.88 41.51 13.12
CA ALA A 10 -14.20 40.13 12.72
C ALA A 10 -14.30 39.94 11.19
N ARG A 11 -14.81 40.92 10.44
CA ARG A 11 -15.10 40.75 9.00
C ARG A 11 -13.84 40.70 8.13
N TRP A 12 -12.76 41.38 8.55
CA TRP A 12 -11.50 41.41 7.81
C TRP A 12 -10.65 40.14 8.03
N GLN A 13 -10.81 39.48 9.18
CA GLN A 13 -10.12 38.22 9.46
C GLN A 13 -10.71 37.07 8.62
N THR A 14 -12.03 37.01 8.46
CA THR A 14 -12.71 35.96 7.67
C THR A 14 -12.29 36.01 6.19
N VAL A 15 -12.25 37.20 5.57
CA VAL A 15 -11.88 37.36 4.15
C VAL A 15 -10.41 37.01 3.89
N ALA A 16 -9.50 37.27 4.83
CA ALA A 16 -8.09 36.93 4.67
C ALA A 16 -7.84 35.42 4.75
N VAL A 17 -8.59 34.71 5.60
CA VAL A 17 -8.49 33.26 5.79
C VAL A 17 -9.11 32.50 4.59
N GLU A 18 -10.26 32.95 4.10
CA GLU A 18 -10.92 32.41 2.90
C GLU A 18 -10.04 32.50 1.65
N ASN A 19 -9.37 33.64 1.45
CA ASN A 19 -8.43 33.81 0.35
C ASN A 19 -7.20 32.90 0.47
N MET A 20 -6.87 32.44 1.67
CA MET A 20 -5.66 31.65 1.90
C MET A 20 -5.88 30.16 1.66
N SER A 21 -6.97 29.57 2.17
CA SER A 21 -7.32 28.16 1.92
C SER A 21 -7.53 27.89 0.43
N THR A 22 -8.27 28.78 -0.23
CA THR A 22 -8.54 28.74 -1.68
C THR A 22 -7.24 28.75 -2.48
N ARG A 23 -6.31 29.66 -2.16
CA ARG A 23 -5.00 29.74 -2.84
C ARG A 23 -4.16 28.49 -2.64
N PHE A 24 -4.12 27.92 -1.43
CA PHE A 24 -3.36 26.69 -1.18
C PHE A 24 -3.93 25.49 -1.95
N ALA A 25 -5.26 25.33 -1.96
CA ALA A 25 -5.92 24.25 -2.68
C ALA A 25 -5.73 24.39 -4.20
N GLN A 26 -5.86 25.61 -4.74
CA GLN A 26 -5.56 25.90 -6.15
C GLN A 26 -4.09 25.65 -6.50
N HIS A 27 -3.15 26.10 -5.66
CA HIS A 27 -1.72 25.89 -5.90
C HIS A 27 -1.37 24.40 -5.93
N TRP A 28 -1.90 23.61 -5.00
CA TRP A 28 -1.78 22.15 -5.05
C TRP A 28 -2.39 21.57 -6.34
N ALA A 29 -3.57 22.04 -6.73
CA ALA A 29 -4.24 21.63 -7.96
C ALA A 29 -3.48 22.03 -9.23
N GLN A 30 -2.62 23.06 -9.19
CA GLN A 30 -1.72 23.44 -10.29
C GLN A 30 -0.49 22.55 -10.37
N GLU A 31 0.03 22.07 -9.25
CA GLU A 31 1.28 21.30 -9.19
C GLU A 31 1.08 19.79 -9.34
N ILE A 32 -0.09 19.27 -8.97
CA ILE A 32 -0.33 17.82 -8.97
C ILE A 32 -0.25 17.24 -10.39
N SER A 33 0.43 16.11 -10.57
CA SER A 33 0.42 15.41 -11.86
C SER A 33 -0.84 14.56 -12.01
N PRO A 34 -1.37 14.34 -13.23
CA PRO A 34 -2.51 13.45 -13.46
C PRO A 34 -2.29 12.04 -12.89
N THR A 35 -1.05 11.54 -12.99
CA THR A 35 -0.66 10.23 -12.48
C THR A 35 -0.58 10.15 -10.95
N ALA A 36 -0.33 11.27 -10.28
CA ALA A 36 -0.22 11.34 -8.83
C ALA A 36 -1.54 11.70 -8.14
N PHE A 37 -2.50 12.29 -8.87
CA PHE A 37 -3.77 12.77 -8.34
C PHE A 37 -4.46 11.73 -7.44
N TRP A 38 -4.77 10.55 -7.98
CA TRP A 38 -5.46 9.46 -7.26
C TRP A 38 -4.71 8.92 -6.03
N ARG A 39 -3.39 9.14 -5.94
CA ARG A 39 -2.57 8.71 -4.80
C ARG A 39 -2.42 9.78 -3.73
N ARG A 40 -2.69 11.04 -4.08
CA ARG A 40 -2.48 12.21 -3.22
C ARG A 40 -3.76 13.00 -2.97
N THR A 41 -4.93 12.44 -3.26
CA THR A 41 -6.24 13.07 -3.02
C THR A 41 -6.42 13.51 -1.56
N ALA A 42 -5.91 12.75 -0.59
CA ALA A 42 -5.91 13.14 0.83
C ALA A 42 -5.11 14.44 1.13
N GLU A 43 -4.17 14.83 0.25
CA GLU A 43 -3.46 16.09 0.41
C GLU A 43 -4.36 17.29 0.08
N LEU A 44 -5.36 17.12 -0.81
CA LEU A 44 -6.34 18.18 -1.09
C LEU A 44 -7.10 18.56 0.17
N ASP A 45 -7.62 17.58 0.92
CA ASP A 45 -8.28 17.82 2.21
C ASP A 45 -7.36 18.61 3.14
N ARG A 46 -6.09 18.22 3.28
CA ARG A 46 -5.13 18.95 4.12
C ARG A 46 -4.94 20.39 3.68
N GLN A 47 -4.88 20.66 2.38
CA GLN A 47 -4.71 22.03 1.86
C GLN A 47 -5.96 22.88 2.11
N VAL A 48 -7.15 22.31 1.90
CA VAL A 48 -8.42 23.02 2.14
C VAL A 48 -8.64 23.29 3.63
N LEU A 49 -8.35 22.32 4.49
CA LEU A 49 -8.55 22.39 5.94
C LEU A 49 -7.60 23.39 6.64
N ARG A 50 -6.52 23.84 5.99
CA ARG A 50 -5.61 24.87 6.54
C ARG A 50 -6.32 26.18 6.90
N GLY A 51 -7.43 26.49 6.24
CA GLY A 51 -8.26 27.66 6.55
C GLY A 51 -9.04 27.54 7.86
N LEU A 52 -9.25 26.32 8.39
CA LEU A 52 -10.02 26.06 9.60
C LEU A 52 -9.24 25.12 10.53
N PRO A 53 -8.23 25.61 11.27
CA PRO A 53 -7.35 24.76 12.07
C PRO A 53 -8.09 23.98 13.17
N HIS A 54 -9.19 24.52 13.70
CA HIS A 54 -10.00 23.80 14.70
C HIS A 54 -10.74 22.61 14.08
N TYR A 55 -11.31 22.77 12.89
CA TYR A 55 -11.97 21.68 12.16
C TYR A 55 -10.95 20.67 11.64
N ALA A 56 -9.79 21.13 11.17
CA ALA A 56 -8.67 20.26 10.79
C ALA A 56 -8.23 19.35 11.95
N ALA A 57 -8.08 19.91 13.16
CA ALA A 57 -7.73 19.13 14.35
C ALA A 57 -8.80 18.09 14.72
N ALA A 58 -10.08 18.44 14.57
CA ALA A 58 -11.19 17.50 14.80
C ALA A 58 -11.25 16.38 13.74
N VAL A 59 -11.00 16.71 12.47
CA VAL A 59 -10.85 15.71 11.39
C VAL A 59 -9.68 14.78 11.67
N ASP A 60 -8.51 15.32 12.05
CA ASP A 60 -7.34 14.52 12.39
C ASP A 60 -7.60 13.60 13.59
N ALA A 61 -8.36 14.06 14.59
CA ALA A 61 -8.78 13.23 15.72
C ALA A 61 -9.67 12.05 15.25
N VAL A 62 -10.71 12.33 14.46
CA VAL A 62 -11.60 11.29 13.89
C VAL A 62 -10.83 10.27 13.07
N VAL A 63 -9.92 10.74 12.22
CA VAL A 63 -9.06 9.88 11.40
C VAL A 63 -8.08 9.06 12.25
N GLY A 64 -7.54 9.66 13.31
CA GLY A 64 -6.68 9.01 14.29
C GLY A 64 -7.41 7.91 15.05
N ASP A 65 -8.63 8.19 15.53
CA ASP A 65 -9.49 7.25 16.26
C ASP A 65 -9.87 6.06 15.38
N TYR A 66 -10.23 6.29 14.11
CA TYR A 66 -10.44 5.22 13.13
C TYR A 66 -9.23 4.29 13.02
N HIS A 67 -8.03 4.86 12.88
CA HIS A 67 -6.80 4.07 12.76
C HIS A 67 -6.51 3.27 14.03
N VAL A 68 -6.68 3.86 15.21
CA VAL A 68 -6.49 3.20 16.50
C VAL A 68 -7.49 2.05 16.66
N GLU A 69 -8.78 2.28 16.40
CA GLU A 69 -9.82 1.27 16.52
C GLU A 69 -9.57 0.07 15.59
N VAL A 70 -9.26 0.33 14.32
CA VAL A 70 -8.96 -0.76 13.37
C VAL A 70 -7.68 -1.51 13.74
N ARG A 71 -6.66 -0.81 14.26
CA ARG A 71 -5.43 -1.43 14.75
C ARG A 71 -5.69 -2.31 15.97
N ASP A 72 -6.48 -1.84 16.92
CA ASP A 72 -6.77 -2.56 18.15
C ASP A 72 -7.64 -3.79 17.86
N ALA A 73 -8.66 -3.64 17.02
CA ALA A 73 -9.46 -4.77 16.58
C ALA A 73 -8.64 -5.80 15.80
N ARG A 74 -7.69 -5.38 14.96
CA ARG A 74 -6.75 -6.31 14.30
C ARG A 74 -5.90 -7.06 15.32
N THR A 75 -5.39 -6.35 16.32
CA THR A 75 -4.57 -6.93 17.38
C THR A 75 -5.38 -7.94 18.21
N GLU A 76 -6.64 -7.64 18.49
CA GLU A 76 -7.56 -8.54 19.18
C GLU A 76 -7.88 -9.79 18.34
N ILE A 77 -8.23 -9.61 17.06
CA ILE A 77 -8.46 -10.71 16.12
C ILE A 77 -7.22 -11.60 16.08
N ASP A 78 -6.01 -11.02 15.98
CA ASP A 78 -4.76 -11.78 15.94
C ASP A 78 -4.50 -12.55 17.24
N ALA A 79 -4.76 -11.92 18.39
CA ALA A 79 -4.64 -12.58 19.69
C ALA A 79 -5.65 -13.73 19.82
N ARG A 80 -6.88 -13.55 19.34
CA ARG A 80 -7.93 -14.56 19.33
C ARG A 80 -7.58 -15.71 18.39
N THR A 81 -7.15 -15.41 17.16
CA THR A 81 -6.70 -16.42 16.19
C THR A 81 -5.54 -17.22 16.76
N ARG A 82 -4.53 -16.59 17.40
CA ARG A 82 -3.42 -17.33 18.03
C ARG A 82 -3.86 -18.29 19.13
N ARG A 83 -4.93 -17.97 19.87
CA ARG A 83 -5.48 -18.83 20.93
C ARG A 83 -6.28 -20.01 20.37
N VAL A 84 -7.03 -19.79 19.29
CA VAL A 84 -7.88 -20.81 18.66
C VAL A 84 -7.06 -21.72 17.74
N ASP A 85 -6.27 -21.11 16.85
CA ASP A 85 -5.44 -21.79 15.87
C ASP A 85 -4.09 -21.05 15.70
N PRO A 86 -3.03 -21.47 16.42
CA PRO A 86 -1.72 -20.85 16.35
C PRO A 86 -1.07 -21.00 14.96
N ALA A 87 -1.54 -21.94 14.15
CA ALA A 87 -1.02 -22.22 12.84
C ALA A 87 -1.55 -21.25 11.78
N VAL A 88 -2.86 -20.96 11.79
CA VAL A 88 -3.45 -19.89 10.97
C VAL A 88 -2.85 -18.53 11.31
N ALA A 89 -2.54 -18.28 12.60
CA ALA A 89 -1.87 -17.07 13.03
C ALA A 89 -0.42 -16.96 12.50
N ASP A 90 0.34 -18.05 12.48
CA ASP A 90 1.72 -18.05 11.99
C ASP A 90 1.81 -17.75 10.48
N LEU A 91 0.86 -18.27 9.68
CA LEU A 91 0.72 -17.95 8.25
C LEU A 91 0.58 -16.44 7.99
N ARG A 92 0.14 -15.68 8.99
CA ARG A 92 -0.08 -14.23 8.94
C ARG A 92 0.92 -13.43 9.76
N SER A 93 1.99 -14.08 10.22
CA SER A 93 2.98 -13.42 11.08
C SER A 93 3.68 -12.27 10.34
N PRO A 94 4.02 -11.17 11.05
CA PRO A 94 4.80 -10.07 10.47
C PRO A 94 6.11 -10.54 9.82
N ARG A 95 6.74 -11.57 10.40
CA ARG A 95 7.93 -12.23 9.86
C ARG A 95 7.71 -12.73 8.43
N ARG A 96 6.59 -13.43 8.16
CA ARG A 96 6.31 -13.97 6.82
C ARG A 96 6.01 -12.87 5.81
N THR A 97 5.30 -11.83 6.24
CA THR A 97 5.04 -10.65 5.40
C THR A 97 6.34 -9.93 5.05
N VAL A 98 7.18 -9.63 6.04
CA VAL A 98 8.50 -9.00 5.83
C VAL A 98 9.38 -9.87 4.95
N GLY A 99 9.43 -11.18 5.20
CA GLY A 99 10.17 -12.13 4.36
C GLY A 99 9.67 -12.14 2.92
N THR A 100 8.36 -12.09 2.70
CA THR A 100 7.77 -12.06 1.34
C THR A 100 8.12 -10.77 0.61
N VAL A 101 8.03 -9.63 1.29
CA VAL A 101 8.39 -8.32 0.73
C VAL A 101 9.87 -8.26 0.40
N LEU A 102 10.73 -8.69 1.33
CA LEU A 102 12.18 -8.76 1.13
C LEU A 102 12.53 -9.71 -0.02
N GLY A 103 11.86 -10.86 -0.08
CA GLY A 103 11.99 -11.85 -1.15
C GLY A 103 11.64 -11.28 -2.52
N ALA A 104 10.48 -10.63 -2.62
CA ALA A 104 10.01 -10.00 -3.85
C ALA A 104 10.92 -8.84 -4.30
N LEU A 105 11.35 -7.97 -3.37
CA LEU A 105 12.26 -6.87 -3.68
C LEU A 105 13.65 -7.36 -4.09
N GLY A 106 14.20 -8.36 -3.39
CA GLY A 106 15.51 -8.93 -3.72
C GLY A 106 15.50 -9.64 -5.07
N ILE A 107 14.56 -10.57 -5.27
CA ILE A 107 14.46 -11.32 -6.54
C ILE A 107 14.05 -10.41 -7.70
N GLY A 108 13.09 -9.51 -7.48
CA GLY A 108 12.68 -8.52 -8.47
C GLY A 108 13.80 -7.54 -8.81
N GLY A 109 14.60 -7.13 -7.83
CA GLY A 109 15.81 -6.34 -8.02
C GLY A 109 16.84 -7.06 -8.87
N ALA A 110 17.16 -8.32 -8.55
CA ALA A 110 18.09 -9.12 -9.33
C ALA A 110 17.61 -9.33 -10.79
N PHE A 111 16.31 -9.60 -10.96
CA PHE A 111 15.68 -9.71 -12.27
C PHE A 111 15.78 -8.38 -13.05
N ALA A 112 15.40 -7.26 -12.43
CA ALA A 112 15.46 -5.95 -13.06
C ALA A 112 16.90 -5.55 -13.43
N PHE A 113 17.89 -5.84 -12.59
CA PHE A 113 19.30 -5.59 -12.90
C PHE A 113 19.76 -6.32 -14.16
N PHE A 114 19.23 -7.52 -14.42
CA PHE A 114 19.58 -8.30 -15.61
C PHE A 114 18.79 -7.87 -16.86
N PHE A 115 17.49 -7.55 -16.72
CA PHE A 115 16.60 -7.32 -17.86
C PHE A 115 16.29 -5.85 -18.20
N SER A 116 16.66 -4.89 -17.34
CA SER A 116 16.26 -3.49 -17.50
C SER A 116 17.24 -2.62 -18.31
N ARG A 117 18.43 -3.08 -18.71
CA ARG A 117 19.40 -2.23 -19.42
C ARG A 117 20.18 -2.99 -20.50
N ALA A 118 20.22 -2.40 -21.70
CA ALA A 118 20.83 -2.97 -22.89
C ALA A 118 22.36 -2.85 -22.98
N ASP A 119 23.02 -2.02 -22.15
CA ASP A 119 24.43 -1.62 -22.38
C ASP A 119 25.36 -1.71 -21.14
N PHE A 120 25.10 -2.59 -20.17
CA PHE A 120 25.96 -2.70 -18.97
C PHE A 120 26.94 -3.88 -19.03
N ASP A 121 28.18 -3.63 -18.61
CA ASP A 121 29.23 -4.64 -18.41
C ASP A 121 28.75 -5.73 -17.43
N LEU A 122 28.58 -6.93 -17.96
CA LEU A 122 28.10 -8.11 -17.26
C LEU A 122 28.97 -8.47 -16.04
N VAL A 123 30.28 -8.18 -16.10
CA VAL A 123 31.23 -8.39 -15.00
C VAL A 123 30.88 -7.49 -13.81
N ALA A 124 30.39 -6.28 -14.06
CA ALA A 124 29.97 -5.35 -13.02
C ALA A 124 28.56 -5.65 -12.45
N VAL A 125 27.67 -6.26 -13.25
CA VAL A 125 26.28 -6.54 -12.86
C VAL A 125 26.15 -7.79 -11.98
N LEU A 126 26.95 -8.82 -12.24
CA LEU A 126 26.86 -10.12 -11.56
C LEU A 126 26.96 -10.01 -10.02
N PRO A 127 27.92 -9.26 -9.42
CA PRO A 127 28.02 -9.16 -7.96
C PRO A 127 26.79 -8.51 -7.31
N TRP A 128 26.22 -7.47 -7.94
CA TRP A 128 25.01 -6.81 -7.45
C TRP A 128 23.80 -7.73 -7.56
N SER A 129 23.65 -8.43 -8.69
CA SER A 129 22.60 -9.45 -8.86
C SER A 129 22.71 -10.54 -7.80
N SER A 130 23.93 -11.00 -7.48
CA SER A 130 24.16 -11.96 -6.39
C SER A 130 23.75 -11.43 -5.01
N ALA A 131 24.06 -10.16 -4.71
CA ALA A 131 23.64 -9.54 -3.45
C ALA A 131 22.11 -9.45 -3.34
N PHE A 132 21.43 -9.05 -4.42
CA PHE A 132 19.97 -8.97 -4.49
C PHE A 132 19.31 -10.35 -4.39
N LEU A 133 19.84 -11.36 -5.10
CA LEU A 133 19.39 -12.74 -4.97
C LEU A 133 19.62 -13.28 -3.56
N ALA A 134 20.75 -12.99 -2.93
CA ALA A 134 21.03 -13.47 -1.57
C ALA A 134 20.02 -12.88 -0.57
N ALA A 135 19.78 -11.58 -0.62
CA ALA A 135 18.74 -10.92 0.19
C ALA A 135 17.35 -11.49 -0.11
N GLY A 136 17.04 -11.72 -1.39
CA GLY A 136 15.80 -12.33 -1.84
C GLY A 136 15.60 -13.75 -1.31
N THR A 137 16.63 -14.60 -1.39
CA THR A 137 16.64 -15.97 -0.87
C THR A 137 16.45 -15.98 0.64
N VAL A 138 17.12 -15.10 1.38
CA VAL A 138 16.90 -14.96 2.84
C VAL A 138 15.43 -14.57 3.12
N GLY A 139 14.87 -13.63 2.36
CA GLY A 139 13.46 -13.26 2.46
C GLY A 139 12.51 -14.44 2.20
N VAL A 140 12.76 -15.20 1.13
CA VAL A 140 12.01 -16.43 0.81
C VAL A 140 12.11 -17.44 1.96
N LEU A 141 13.31 -17.69 2.49
CA LEU A 141 13.48 -18.60 3.62
C LEU A 141 12.77 -18.10 4.88
N MET A 142 12.77 -16.78 5.15
CA MET A 142 12.01 -16.21 6.27
C MET A 142 10.49 -16.34 6.09
N ALA A 143 10.00 -16.23 4.85
CA ALA A 143 8.59 -16.35 4.50
C ALA A 143 8.09 -17.79 4.55
N LEU A 144 8.95 -18.75 4.20
CA LEU A 144 8.60 -20.15 4.08
C LEU A 144 8.95 -20.95 5.33
N LEU A 145 10.01 -20.59 6.08
CA LEU A 145 10.50 -21.37 7.22
C LEU A 145 10.23 -20.70 8.59
N PRO A 146 9.87 -21.49 9.62
CA PRO A 146 9.68 -22.95 9.58
C PRO A 146 8.30 -23.34 9.03
N VAL A 147 8.25 -24.20 8.01
CA VAL A 147 7.03 -24.93 7.68
C VAL A 147 6.82 -25.97 8.78
N ARG A 148 6.00 -25.66 9.77
CA ARG A 148 5.62 -26.63 10.80
C ARG A 148 4.46 -27.47 10.26
N ARG A 149 4.46 -28.78 10.52
CA ARG A 149 3.31 -29.66 10.21
C ARG A 149 1.98 -29.15 10.78
N SER A 150 2.04 -28.39 11.87
CA SER A 150 0.87 -27.77 12.48
C SER A 150 0.30 -26.62 11.66
N ALA A 151 1.09 -25.93 10.82
CA ALA A 151 0.69 -24.79 10.00
C ALA A 151 0.87 -25.10 8.51
N PRO A 152 -0.08 -25.86 7.93
CA PRO A 152 0.02 -26.30 6.55
C PRO A 152 0.08 -25.11 5.58
N ALA A 153 0.86 -25.27 4.50
CA ALA A 153 0.96 -24.25 3.47
C ALA A 153 -0.40 -24.03 2.78
N THR A 154 -0.70 -22.80 2.38
CA THR A 154 -1.91 -22.50 1.59
C THR A 154 -1.59 -22.52 0.10
N ARG A 155 -2.61 -22.70 -0.77
CA ARG A 155 -2.42 -22.62 -2.22
C ARG A 155 -1.77 -21.30 -2.67
N GLY A 156 -2.17 -20.19 -2.05
CA GLY A 156 -1.57 -18.88 -2.31
C GLY A 156 -0.09 -18.79 -1.93
N LEU A 157 0.33 -19.43 -0.84
CA LEU A 157 1.74 -19.50 -0.44
C LEU A 157 2.56 -20.30 -1.46
N VAL A 158 2.06 -21.46 -1.88
CA VAL A 158 2.69 -22.32 -2.90
C VAL A 158 2.83 -21.58 -4.23
N GLN A 159 1.79 -20.89 -4.69
CA GLN A 159 1.83 -20.13 -5.94
C GLN A 159 2.87 -19.01 -5.87
N ARG A 160 2.88 -18.22 -4.79
CA ARG A 160 3.85 -17.12 -4.61
C ARG A 160 5.29 -17.63 -4.53
N SER A 161 5.52 -18.74 -3.82
CA SER A 161 6.87 -19.32 -3.70
C SER A 161 7.40 -19.78 -5.05
N TRP A 162 6.56 -20.39 -5.89
CA TRP A 162 6.94 -20.79 -7.25
C TRP A 162 7.16 -19.60 -8.19
N LEU A 163 6.37 -18.53 -8.08
CA LEU A 163 6.62 -17.29 -8.83
C LEU A 163 8.01 -16.72 -8.48
N LEU A 164 8.32 -16.58 -7.19
CA LEU A 164 9.62 -16.09 -6.73
C LEU A 164 10.77 -17.02 -7.16
N ALA A 165 10.59 -18.34 -7.04
CA ALA A 165 11.59 -19.30 -7.50
C ALA A 165 11.80 -19.24 -9.03
N GLY A 166 10.74 -19.03 -9.80
CA GLY A 166 10.81 -18.82 -11.25
C GLY A 166 11.62 -17.57 -11.61
N PHE A 167 11.34 -16.43 -10.98
CA PHE A 167 12.11 -15.21 -11.20
C PHE A 167 13.58 -15.34 -10.75
N ALA A 168 13.84 -16.00 -9.62
CA ALA A 168 15.19 -16.26 -9.17
C ALA A 168 15.97 -17.15 -10.15
N THR A 169 15.32 -18.19 -10.67
CA THR A 169 15.89 -19.09 -11.69
C THR A 169 16.15 -18.34 -12.99
N ALA A 170 15.20 -17.53 -13.46
CA ALA A 170 15.38 -16.70 -14.64
C ALA A 170 16.58 -15.75 -14.47
N ALA A 171 16.69 -15.05 -13.33
CA ALA A 171 17.81 -14.16 -13.05
C ALA A 171 19.17 -14.90 -12.96
N ALA A 172 19.19 -16.16 -12.52
CA ALA A 172 20.40 -16.97 -12.42
C ALA A 172 20.83 -17.62 -13.74
N VAL A 173 19.87 -18.02 -14.59
CA VAL A 173 20.13 -18.70 -15.86
C VAL A 173 20.31 -17.72 -17.01
N ALA A 174 19.68 -16.55 -16.97
CA ALA A 174 19.77 -15.57 -18.05
C ALA A 174 21.22 -15.18 -18.45
N PRO A 175 22.19 -15.00 -17.52
CA PRO A 175 23.59 -14.78 -17.88
C PRO A 175 24.21 -15.87 -18.75
N LEU A 176 23.74 -17.12 -18.65
CA LEU A 176 24.28 -18.26 -19.41
C LEU A 176 24.00 -18.17 -20.91
N PHE A 177 22.97 -17.42 -21.32
CA PHE A 177 22.63 -17.24 -22.73
C PHE A 177 23.50 -16.18 -23.43
N PHE A 178 24.16 -15.32 -22.67
CA PHE A 178 24.97 -14.21 -23.19
C PHE A 178 26.47 -14.44 -23.03
N ILE A 179 26.89 -15.60 -22.49
CA ILE A 179 28.28 -15.87 -22.16
C ILE A 179 28.71 -17.27 -22.60
N THR A 180 29.86 -17.37 -23.25
CA THR A 180 30.61 -18.64 -23.33
C THR A 180 31.48 -18.77 -22.07
N PHE A 181 31.29 -19.83 -21.28
CA PHE A 181 31.94 -20.03 -19.96
C PHE A 181 33.46 -19.84 -19.93
N SER A 182 34.14 -19.96 -21.07
CA SER A 182 35.59 -19.84 -21.25
C SER A 182 36.14 -18.42 -21.09
N GLU A 183 35.31 -17.37 -21.19
CA GLU A 183 35.79 -15.97 -21.26
C GLU A 183 35.60 -15.16 -19.97
N LEU A 184 35.03 -15.75 -18.92
CA LEU A 184 34.74 -15.03 -17.69
C LEU A 184 35.94 -14.94 -16.73
N PRO A 185 36.21 -13.74 -16.15
CA PRO A 185 37.10 -13.60 -15.02
C PRO A 185 36.65 -14.49 -13.86
N GLY A 186 37.60 -14.94 -13.02
CA GLY A 186 37.31 -15.85 -11.90
C GLY A 186 36.20 -15.34 -10.97
N ALA A 187 36.18 -14.04 -10.66
CA ALA A 187 35.16 -13.42 -9.81
C ALA A 187 33.74 -13.42 -10.41
N ALA A 188 33.63 -13.34 -11.75
CA ALA A 188 32.34 -13.42 -12.44
C ALA A 188 31.81 -14.87 -12.46
N ARG A 189 32.70 -15.85 -12.64
CA ARG A 189 32.35 -17.28 -12.53
C ARG A 189 31.87 -17.66 -11.13
N THR A 190 32.54 -17.17 -10.07
CA THR A 190 32.10 -17.41 -8.69
C THR A 190 30.73 -16.79 -8.44
N SER A 191 30.49 -15.56 -8.89
CA SER A 191 29.19 -14.87 -8.72
C SER A 191 28.05 -15.60 -9.44
N LEU A 192 28.30 -16.07 -10.66
CA LEU A 192 27.36 -16.91 -11.40
C LEU A 192 27.05 -18.23 -10.65
N GLY A 193 28.08 -18.89 -10.10
CA GLY A 193 27.91 -20.08 -9.27
C GLY A 193 27.05 -19.81 -8.03
N VAL A 194 27.28 -18.68 -7.34
CA VAL A 194 26.46 -18.25 -6.20
C VAL A 194 25.00 -18.04 -6.62
N ASN A 195 24.74 -17.39 -7.76
CA ASN A 195 23.37 -17.16 -8.25
C ASN A 195 22.63 -18.48 -8.51
N LEU A 196 23.30 -19.46 -9.13
CA LEU A 196 22.74 -20.78 -9.38
C LEU A 196 22.42 -21.51 -8.07
N VAL A 197 23.31 -21.44 -7.08
CA VAL A 197 23.07 -22.02 -5.75
C VAL A 197 21.87 -21.35 -5.07
N LEU A 198 21.80 -20.02 -5.06
CA LEU A 198 20.70 -19.26 -4.45
C LEU A 198 19.35 -19.55 -5.11
N ALA A 199 19.31 -19.64 -6.44
CA ALA A 199 18.12 -20.06 -7.18
C ALA A 199 17.73 -21.50 -6.82
N GLY A 200 18.70 -22.42 -6.71
CA GLY A 200 18.50 -23.79 -6.25
C GLY A 200 17.90 -23.86 -4.85
N VAL A 201 18.36 -23.02 -3.91
CA VAL A 201 17.79 -22.91 -2.56
C VAL A 201 16.33 -22.44 -2.60
N CYS A 202 16.01 -21.43 -3.41
CA CYS A 202 14.62 -20.98 -3.60
C CYS A 202 13.72 -22.08 -4.16
N CYS A 203 14.18 -22.82 -5.17
CA CYS A 203 13.45 -23.96 -5.73
C CYS A 203 13.25 -25.08 -4.71
N ALA A 204 14.30 -25.42 -3.93
CA ALA A 204 14.21 -26.44 -2.88
C ALA A 204 13.22 -26.04 -1.77
N ALA A 205 13.23 -24.77 -1.35
CA ALA A 205 12.29 -24.25 -0.36
C ALA A 205 10.84 -24.28 -0.88
N SER A 206 10.61 -23.87 -2.13
CA SER A 206 9.29 -23.95 -2.78
C SER A 206 8.81 -25.40 -2.93
N ALA A 207 9.69 -26.32 -3.34
CA ALA A 207 9.38 -27.74 -3.44
C ALA A 207 9.02 -28.34 -2.06
N LEU A 208 9.76 -27.99 -1.01
CA LEU A 208 9.46 -28.43 0.35
C LEU A 208 8.06 -27.98 0.79
N VAL A 209 7.70 -26.73 0.53
CA VAL A 209 6.37 -26.16 0.83
C VAL A 209 5.29 -26.89 0.02
N THR A 210 5.51 -27.15 -1.27
CA THR A 210 4.60 -27.94 -2.10
C THR A 210 4.44 -29.37 -1.58
N VAL A 211 5.51 -30.04 -1.16
CA VAL A 211 5.43 -31.39 -0.57
C VAL A 211 4.64 -31.38 0.72
N THR A 212 4.82 -30.35 1.57
CA THR A 212 4.02 -30.23 2.80
C THR A 212 2.55 -29.97 2.53
N TRP A 213 2.23 -29.22 1.46
CA TRP A 213 0.87 -29.02 0.98
C TRP A 213 0.27 -30.34 0.47
N LEU A 214 0.92 -31.00 -0.49
CA LEU A 214 0.45 -32.27 -1.08
C LEU A 214 0.24 -33.42 -0.07
N ARG A 215 0.82 -33.33 1.13
CA ARG A 215 0.68 -34.34 2.19
C ARG A 215 -0.62 -34.23 2.99
N LEU A 216 -1.39 -33.16 2.85
CA LEU A 216 -2.67 -33.00 3.57
C LEU A 216 -3.83 -33.47 2.70
N GLY A 217 -4.91 -33.90 3.36
CA GLY A 217 -6.17 -34.22 2.68
C GLY A 217 -6.79 -32.99 2.01
N THR A 218 -7.57 -33.19 0.95
CA THR A 218 -8.33 -32.10 0.29
C THR A 218 -9.31 -31.39 1.23
N GLU A 219 -9.86 -32.10 2.21
CA GLU A 219 -10.76 -31.55 3.24
C GLU A 219 -10.01 -30.65 4.24
N GLU A 220 -8.80 -31.04 4.65
CA GLU A 220 -7.95 -30.26 5.56
C GLU A 220 -7.48 -28.96 4.90
N HIS A 221 -7.11 -29.01 3.61
CA HIS A 221 -6.82 -27.81 2.83
C HIS A 221 -7.98 -26.83 2.81
N SER A 222 -9.16 -27.34 2.47
CA SER A 222 -10.37 -26.51 2.36
C SER A 222 -10.77 -25.92 3.71
N ALA A 223 -10.49 -26.60 4.83
CA ALA A 223 -10.75 -26.08 6.17
C ALA A 223 -9.79 -24.93 6.53
N VAL A 224 -8.49 -25.09 6.27
CA VAL A 224 -7.48 -24.05 6.53
C VAL A 224 -7.70 -22.83 5.65
N GLU A 225 -8.02 -23.03 4.36
CA GLU A 225 -8.33 -21.92 3.45
C GLU A 225 -9.57 -21.15 3.90
N ARG A 226 -10.66 -21.85 4.28
CA ARG A 226 -11.85 -21.21 4.86
C ARG A 226 -11.53 -20.43 6.12
N GLN A 227 -10.75 -20.99 7.05
CA GLN A 227 -10.38 -20.28 8.28
C GLN A 227 -9.53 -19.02 8.00
N VAL A 228 -8.59 -19.09 7.05
CA VAL A 228 -7.84 -17.92 6.60
C VAL A 228 -8.81 -16.89 6.01
N ASP A 229 -9.69 -17.29 5.10
CA ASP A 229 -10.64 -16.37 4.48
C ASP A 229 -11.62 -15.76 5.48
N ASP A 230 -12.09 -16.53 6.47
CA ASP A 230 -12.95 -16.06 7.55
C ASP A 230 -12.28 -14.98 8.40
N VAL A 231 -11.01 -15.18 8.80
CA VAL A 231 -10.28 -14.16 9.58
C VAL A 231 -10.00 -12.92 8.73
N SER A 232 -9.80 -13.08 7.41
CA SER A 232 -9.71 -11.91 6.50
C SER A 232 -11.03 -11.16 6.42
N ALA A 233 -12.14 -11.87 6.21
CA ALA A 233 -13.47 -11.31 6.12
C ALA A 233 -13.87 -10.59 7.41
N GLN A 234 -13.51 -11.15 8.58
CA GLN A 234 -13.73 -10.48 9.87
C GLN A 234 -12.97 -9.16 9.98
N ARG A 235 -11.68 -9.12 9.58
CA ARG A 235 -10.90 -7.86 9.59
C ARG A 235 -11.48 -6.82 8.65
N GLU A 236 -11.97 -7.23 7.48
CA GLU A 236 -12.60 -6.34 6.52
C GLU A 236 -13.94 -5.83 7.01
N ALA A 237 -14.79 -6.70 7.55
CA ALA A 237 -16.06 -6.31 8.14
C ALA A 237 -15.87 -5.29 9.27
N VAL A 238 -14.85 -5.47 10.13
CA VAL A 238 -14.54 -4.49 11.18
C VAL A 238 -14.05 -3.17 10.58
N ALA A 239 -13.12 -3.20 9.62
CA ALA A 239 -12.59 -1.98 9.00
C ALA A 239 -13.68 -1.20 8.24
N GLU A 240 -14.60 -1.89 7.56
CA GLU A 240 -15.73 -1.31 6.83
C GLU A 240 -16.80 -0.75 7.77
N SER A 241 -17.11 -1.50 8.83
CA SER A 241 -18.04 -1.06 9.87
C SER A 241 -17.52 0.19 10.59
N ALA A 242 -16.24 0.21 10.95
CA ALA A 242 -15.58 1.39 11.52
C ALA A 242 -15.60 2.54 10.50
N LEU A 243 -15.20 2.30 9.24
CA LEU A 243 -15.20 3.31 8.20
C LEU A 243 -16.56 3.98 8.07
N THR A 244 -17.64 3.19 8.03
CA THR A 244 -19.02 3.70 7.96
C THR A 244 -19.35 4.61 9.15
N ARG A 245 -19.02 4.21 10.39
CA ARG A 245 -19.26 5.04 11.58
C ARG A 245 -18.51 6.37 11.53
N TYR A 246 -17.21 6.34 11.27
CA TYR A 246 -16.41 7.58 11.21
C TYR A 246 -16.75 8.44 10.00
N ARG A 247 -17.31 7.84 8.92
CA ARG A 247 -17.92 8.58 7.82
C ARG A 247 -19.08 9.44 8.32
N THR A 248 -20.00 8.83 9.06
CA THR A 248 -21.13 9.52 9.67
C THR A 248 -20.67 10.57 10.68
N SER A 249 -19.64 10.28 11.49
CA SER A 249 -19.07 11.27 12.43
C SER A 249 -18.44 12.47 11.71
N LEU A 250 -17.76 12.27 10.58
CA LEU A 250 -17.26 13.39 9.76
C LEU A 250 -18.40 14.19 9.13
N GLU A 251 -19.46 13.53 8.67
CA GLU A 251 -20.65 14.20 8.14
C GLU A 251 -21.37 15.03 9.21
N GLU A 252 -21.45 14.53 10.43
CA GLU A 252 -21.96 15.26 11.61
C GLU A 252 -21.08 16.45 11.95
N LEU A 253 -19.76 16.23 12.08
CA LEU A 253 -18.79 17.28 12.37
C LEU A 253 -18.85 18.40 11.34
N HIS A 254 -18.98 18.05 10.05
CA HIS A 254 -19.13 19.04 8.99
C HIS A 254 -20.48 19.76 9.06
N ARG A 255 -21.56 19.06 9.40
CA ARG A 255 -22.92 19.65 9.52
C ARG A 255 -22.99 20.68 10.64
N ASP A 256 -22.23 20.47 11.72
CA ASP A 256 -22.18 21.33 12.90
C ASP A 256 -21.35 22.60 12.70
N LEU A 257 -20.57 22.69 11.62
CA LEU A 257 -19.85 23.91 11.25
C LEU A 257 -20.81 25.07 10.93
N ALA A 258 -20.35 26.29 11.20
CA ALA A 258 -21.09 27.48 10.80
C ALA A 258 -21.29 27.50 9.28
N ALA A 259 -22.39 28.09 8.81
CA ALA A 259 -22.68 28.16 7.37
C ALA A 259 -21.55 28.84 6.59
N GLU A 260 -20.97 29.91 7.15
CA GLU A 260 -19.82 30.64 6.57
C GLU A 260 -18.57 29.75 6.42
N GLU A 261 -18.31 28.90 7.41
CA GLU A 261 -17.16 27.97 7.38
C GLU A 261 -17.36 26.87 6.34
N ARG A 262 -18.60 26.35 6.22
CA ARG A 262 -18.97 25.37 5.20
C ARG A 262 -18.85 25.95 3.79
N GLU A 263 -19.32 27.18 3.60
CA GLU A 263 -19.21 27.90 2.32
C GLU A 263 -17.74 28.13 1.94
N MET A 264 -16.91 28.55 2.89
CA MET A 264 -15.47 28.72 2.66
C MET A 264 -14.79 27.40 2.26
N LEU A 265 -15.07 26.29 2.96
CA LEU A 265 -14.53 24.98 2.58
C LEU A 265 -14.99 24.59 1.18
N HIS A 266 -16.29 24.72 0.89
CA HIS A 266 -16.85 24.41 -0.42
C HIS A 266 -16.22 25.25 -1.53
N GLY A 267 -16.05 26.56 -1.31
CA GLY A 267 -15.37 27.47 -2.24
C GLY A 267 -13.94 27.04 -2.56
N ALA A 268 -13.18 26.62 -1.54
CA ALA A 268 -11.81 26.14 -1.73
C ALA A 268 -11.75 24.81 -2.54
N TYR A 269 -12.68 23.88 -2.32
CA TYR A 269 -12.79 22.66 -3.14
C TYR A 269 -13.18 22.97 -4.58
N THR A 270 -14.18 23.83 -4.78
CA THR A 270 -14.65 24.23 -6.12
C THR A 270 -13.53 24.89 -6.91
N ALA A 271 -12.80 25.82 -6.30
CA ALA A 271 -11.66 26.48 -6.92
C ALA A 271 -10.52 25.50 -7.31
N ALA A 272 -10.24 24.51 -6.45
CA ALA A 272 -9.29 23.45 -6.78
C ALA A 272 -9.81 22.54 -7.91
N GLY A 273 -11.09 22.16 -7.85
CA GLY A 273 -11.76 21.35 -8.87
C GLY A 273 -11.76 22.01 -10.25
N GLU A 274 -12.09 23.30 -10.33
CA GLU A 274 -12.02 24.09 -11.57
C GLU A 274 -10.60 24.09 -12.16
N THR A 275 -9.59 24.21 -11.31
CA THR A 275 -8.18 24.13 -11.72
C THR A 275 -7.83 22.75 -12.28
N LEU A 276 -8.30 21.68 -11.63
CA LEU A 276 -8.06 20.30 -12.08
C LEU A 276 -8.77 19.99 -13.41
N VAL A 277 -10.01 20.48 -13.59
CA VAL A 277 -10.76 20.36 -14.84
C VAL A 277 -10.06 21.12 -15.97
N THR A 278 -9.65 22.37 -15.71
CA THR A 278 -8.90 23.18 -16.69
C THR A 278 -7.62 22.50 -17.16
N ARG A 279 -6.98 21.74 -16.26
CA ARG A 279 -5.77 20.96 -16.57
C ARG A 279 -6.03 19.58 -17.16
N GLY A 280 -7.30 19.16 -17.31
CA GLY A 280 -7.67 17.83 -17.79
C GLY A 280 -7.27 16.69 -16.84
N VAL A 281 -7.14 16.97 -15.53
CA VAL A 281 -6.82 15.95 -14.52
C VAL A 281 -8.06 15.18 -14.09
N VAL A 282 -9.21 15.85 -14.05
CA VAL A 282 -10.54 15.29 -13.75
C VAL A 282 -11.54 15.80 -14.77
N ASP A 283 -12.62 15.06 -14.99
CA ASP A 283 -13.61 15.43 -16.01
C ASP A 283 -14.57 16.54 -15.55
N THR A 284 -14.91 16.54 -14.25
CA THR A 284 -15.87 17.49 -13.68
C THR A 284 -15.45 17.95 -12.29
N VAL A 285 -15.88 19.16 -11.91
CA VAL A 285 -15.65 19.72 -10.56
C VAL A 285 -16.33 18.85 -9.49
N ASP A 286 -17.48 18.25 -9.80
CA ASP A 286 -18.24 17.39 -8.89
C ASP A 286 -17.47 16.15 -8.42
N GLN A 287 -16.54 15.62 -9.23
CA GLN A 287 -15.69 14.50 -8.82
C GLN A 287 -14.83 14.86 -7.58
N VAL A 288 -14.55 16.15 -7.39
CA VAL A 288 -13.75 16.67 -6.29
C VAL A 288 -14.64 17.20 -5.15
N CYS A 289 -15.76 17.84 -5.49
CA CYS A 289 -16.66 18.50 -4.54
C CYS A 289 -17.73 17.58 -3.93
N SER A 290 -17.90 16.35 -4.42
CA SER A 290 -18.93 15.41 -3.92
C SER A 290 -18.64 14.81 -2.53
N HIS A 291 -17.54 15.20 -1.90
CA HIS A 291 -17.09 14.64 -0.63
C HIS A 291 -17.10 15.67 0.49
N VAL A 292 -17.45 15.21 1.69
CA VAL A 292 -17.29 16.02 2.91
C VAL A 292 -15.79 16.30 3.14
N PRO A 293 -15.39 17.55 3.43
CA PRO A 293 -14.00 17.87 3.75
C PRO A 293 -13.45 17.01 4.91
N GLY A 294 -12.38 16.25 4.65
CA GLY A 294 -11.79 15.25 5.57
C GLY A 294 -12.05 13.79 5.17
N MET A 295 -12.98 13.56 4.23
CA MET A 295 -13.33 12.23 3.74
C MET A 295 -12.21 11.57 2.93
N LEU A 296 -11.45 12.33 2.15
CA LEU A 296 -10.36 11.78 1.34
C LEU A 296 -9.20 11.32 2.22
N MET A 297 -8.96 12.01 3.34
CA MET A 297 -8.00 11.57 4.36
C MET A 297 -8.43 10.25 5.00
N LEU A 298 -9.68 10.15 5.44
CA LEU A 298 -10.23 8.92 6.03
C LEU A 298 -10.17 7.76 5.03
N GLN A 299 -10.59 7.99 3.78
CA GLN A 299 -10.53 6.97 2.73
C GLN A 299 -9.10 6.55 2.39
N ALA A 300 -8.14 7.47 2.37
CA ALA A 300 -6.74 7.12 2.11
C ALA A 300 -6.17 6.23 3.21
N ILE A 301 -6.50 6.51 4.48
CA ILE A 301 -6.07 5.69 5.61
C ILE A 301 -6.82 4.37 5.63
N ALA A 302 -8.12 4.34 5.36
CA ALA A 302 -8.89 3.11 5.20
C ALA A 302 -8.31 2.24 4.07
N ALA A 303 -8.00 2.85 2.92
CA ALA A 303 -7.37 2.16 1.81
C ALA A 303 -5.98 1.62 2.17
N ALA A 304 -5.13 2.39 2.85
CA ALA A 304 -3.83 1.89 3.32
C ALA A 304 -3.99 0.74 4.33
N THR A 305 -5.00 0.85 5.19
CA THR A 305 -5.32 -0.13 6.21
C THR A 305 -5.80 -1.43 5.56
N ILE A 306 -6.68 -1.37 4.56
CA ILE A 306 -7.23 -2.52 3.82
C ILE A 306 -6.19 -3.10 2.81
N ARG A 307 -5.48 -2.25 2.05
CA ARG A 307 -4.48 -2.66 1.03
C ARG A 307 -3.21 -3.27 1.60
N ASN A 308 -3.01 -3.27 2.92
CA ASN A 308 -2.06 -4.19 3.56
C ASN A 308 -2.39 -5.69 3.30
N ARG A 309 -3.47 -5.99 2.56
CA ARG A 309 -3.80 -7.29 1.95
C ARG A 309 -3.18 -7.54 0.56
N THR A 310 -2.70 -6.54 -0.18
CA THR A 310 -2.41 -6.65 -1.63
C THR A 310 -1.04 -6.09 -2.04
N VAL A 311 0.01 -6.85 -1.73
CA VAL A 311 1.06 -7.10 -2.76
C VAL A 311 0.52 -8.22 -3.65
N VAL A 312 -0.55 -7.91 -4.37
CA VAL A 312 -0.99 -8.65 -5.56
C VAL A 312 -0.99 -7.60 -6.63
N LEU A 313 -0.06 -7.75 -7.57
CA LEU A 313 -0.07 -7.03 -8.84
C LEU A 313 -1.37 -7.41 -9.57
N VAL A 314 -2.44 -6.71 -9.28
CA VAL A 314 -3.58 -6.63 -10.20
C VAL A 314 -3.29 -5.42 -11.07
N PRO A 315 -2.99 -5.60 -12.37
CA PRO A 315 -2.89 -4.48 -13.28
C PRO A 315 -4.30 -3.90 -13.41
N HIS A 316 -4.59 -2.84 -12.66
CA HIS A 316 -5.79 -2.07 -12.94
C HIS A 316 -5.60 -1.42 -14.30
N LEU A 317 -6.32 -1.99 -15.26
CA LEU A 317 -6.78 -1.41 -16.51
C LEU A 317 -6.66 0.11 -16.50
N ALA A 318 -5.76 0.60 -17.36
CA ALA A 318 -5.84 1.97 -17.85
C ALA A 318 -7.26 2.21 -18.41
N PRO A 319 -7.82 3.42 -18.27
CA PRO A 319 -9.05 3.76 -18.97
C PRO A 319 -8.84 3.57 -20.48
N PRO A 320 -9.86 3.14 -21.24
CA PRO A 320 -9.76 3.08 -22.69
C PRO A 320 -9.43 4.49 -23.19
N GLN A 321 -8.27 4.65 -23.81
CA GLN A 321 -8.00 5.81 -24.63
C GLN A 321 -9.00 5.77 -25.78
N ARG A 322 -9.83 6.82 -25.87
CA ARG A 322 -10.61 7.10 -27.08
C ARG A 322 -9.69 7.67 -28.15
#